data_AF-A0A1G0MZS5-F1
#
_entry.id   AF-A0A1G0MZS5-F1
#
_cell.length_a   1.000
_cell.length_b   1.000
_cell.length_c   1.000
_cell.angle_alpha   90.00
_cell.angle_beta   90.00
_cell.angle_gamma   90.00
#
_symmetry.space_group_name_H-M   'P 1'
#
loop_
_entity.id
_entity.type
_entity.pdbx_description
1 polymer ?
#
loop_
_entity_poly.entity_id
_entity_poly.type
_entity_poly.pdbx_seq_one_letter_code
_entity_poly.pdbx_strand_id
1 'polypeptide(L)' 'MAIITRTKDFIDLLGPQGNVFELMRYAQYLASEHDKDSDDICRRMSSSNYENALQVFDDEFGDFIDLVR' A
#
# COMPACT_ATOMS: atom_id res chain seq x y z
N MET A 1 3.61 16.86 28.52
CA MET A 1 3.92 16.68 27.08
C MET A 1 3.28 15.36 26.67
N ALA A 2 2.13 15.39 25.99
CA ALA A 2 1.50 14.16 25.51
C ALA A 2 2.15 13.81 24.16
N ILE A 3 2.86 12.70 24.10
CA ILE A 3 3.35 12.16 22.83
C ILE A 3 2.16 11.43 22.24
N ILE A 4 1.51 12.01 21.23
CA ILE A 4 0.45 11.33 20.50
C ILE A 4 1.16 10.34 19.57
N THR A 5 1.23 9.07 19.96
CA THR A 5 1.73 8.02 19.07
C THR A 5 0.71 7.84 17.96
N ARG A 6 1.02 8.31 16.74
CA ARG A 6 0.16 8.06 15.57
C ARG A 6 0.23 6.56 15.27
N THR A 7 -0.85 5.83 15.54
CA THR A 7 -0.98 4.45 15.04
C THR A 7 -1.10 4.53 13.53
N LYS A 8 -0.13 3.92 12.86
CA LYS A 8 -0.14 3.74 11.41
C LYS A 8 -1.12 2.61 11.09
N ASP A 9 -1.91 2.77 10.03
CA ASP A 9 -2.81 1.70 9.60
C ASP A 9 -1.98 0.55 9.01
N PHE A 10 -2.51 -0.67 9.00
CA PHE A 10 -1.78 -1.84 8.51
C PHE A 10 -2.66 -2.75 7.66
N ILE A 11 -2.03 -3.48 6.73
CA ILE A 11 -2.65 -4.53 5.93
C ILE A 11 -2.02 -5.86 6.33
N ASP A 12 -2.86 -6.79 6.76
CA ASP A 12 -2.46 -8.18 7.01
C ASP A 12 -2.37 -8.95 5.68
N LEU A 13 -1.14 -9.29 5.29
CA LEU A 13 -0.84 -10.02 4.05
C LEU A 13 -1.23 -11.51 4.10
N LEU A 14 -1.41 -12.08 5.29
CA LEU A 14 -1.91 -13.46 5.45
C LEU A 14 -3.44 -13.50 5.46
N GLY A 15 -4.09 -12.34 5.62
CA GLY A 15 -5.52 -12.17 5.53
C GLY A 15 -6.07 -12.07 4.10
N PRO A 16 -7.40 -11.96 3.94
CA PRO A 16 -8.04 -11.81 2.63
C PRO A 16 -7.57 -10.58 1.84
N GLN A 17 -7.10 -9.55 2.54
CA GLN A 17 -6.61 -8.29 1.99
C GLN A 17 -5.19 -8.40 1.41
N GLY A 18 -4.47 -9.47 1.70
CA GLY A 18 -3.10 -9.66 1.26
C GLY A 18 -2.95 -9.98 -0.23
N ASN A 19 -4.02 -10.22 -0.96
CA ASN A 19 -3.89 -10.50 -2.40
C ASN A 19 -3.56 -9.23 -3.20
N VAL A 20 -2.87 -9.41 -4.32
CA VAL A 20 -2.36 -8.28 -5.13
C VAL A 20 -3.46 -7.37 -5.68
N PHE A 21 -4.63 -7.93 -6.01
CA PHE A 21 -5.72 -7.15 -6.58
C PHE A 21 -6.34 -6.23 -5.53
N GLU A 22 -6.49 -6.70 -4.29
CA GLU A 22 -6.92 -5.85 -3.17
C GLU A 22 -5.88 -4.77 -2.87
N LEU A 23 -4.60 -5.11 -2.80
CA LEU A 23 -3.52 -4.12 -2.63
C LEU A 23 -3.55 -3.04 -3.72
N MET A 24 -3.81 -3.40 -4.97
CA MET A 24 -3.94 -2.42 -6.05
C MET A 24 -5.19 -1.54 -5.92
N ARG A 25 -6.32 -2.07 -5.40
CA ARG A 25 -7.50 -1.23 -5.10
C ARG A 25 -7.20 -0.24 -3.97
N TYR A 26 -6.49 -0.68 -2.93
CA TYR A 26 -6.01 0.21 -1.88
C TYR A 26 -5.04 1.27 -2.43
N ALA A 27 -4.11 0.89 -3.30
CA ALA A 27 -3.18 1.83 -3.94
C ALA A 27 -3.92 2.92 -4.74
N GLN A 28 -4.97 2.57 -5.48
CA GLN A 28 -5.80 3.56 -6.19
C GLN A 28 -6.50 4.54 -5.23
N TYR A 29 -7.07 4.01 -4.15
CA TYR A 29 -7.72 4.83 -3.13
C TYR A 29 -6.73 5.80 -2.47
N LEU A 30 -5.59 5.29 -1.99
CA LEU A 30 -4.56 6.09 -1.32
C LEU A 30 -3.91 7.10 -2.29
N ALA A 31 -3.69 6.72 -3.55
CA ALA A 31 -3.18 7.65 -4.55
C ALA A 31 -4.14 8.85 -4.73
N SER A 32 -5.45 8.61 -4.75
CA SER A 32 -6.45 9.69 -4.82
C SER A 32 -6.45 10.58 -3.57
N GLU A 33 -6.22 10.04 -2.37
CA GLU A 33 -6.18 10.83 -1.13
C GLU A 33 -4.90 11.67 -1.00
N HIS A 34 -3.81 11.22 -1.63
CA HIS A 34 -2.48 11.82 -1.51
C HIS A 34 -1.98 12.50 -2.80
N ASP A 35 -2.87 12.74 -3.77
CA ASP A 35 -2.57 13.42 -5.05
C ASP A 35 -1.41 12.75 -5.83
N LYS A 36 -1.43 11.41 -5.88
CA LYS A 36 -0.48 10.58 -6.64
C LYS A 36 -1.10 10.02 -7.91
N ASP A 37 -0.26 9.70 -8.90
CA ASP A 37 -0.67 9.05 -10.14
C ASP A 37 -0.99 7.55 -9.90
N SER A 38 -2.28 7.25 -9.71
CA SER A 38 -2.74 5.88 -9.47
C SER A 38 -2.44 4.92 -10.62
N ASP A 39 -2.46 5.42 -11.86
CA ASP A 39 -2.30 4.60 -13.07
C ASP A 39 -0.84 4.17 -13.22
N ASP A 40 0.11 5.09 -13.00
CA ASP A 40 1.54 4.75 -12.99
C ASP A 40 1.88 3.75 -11.87
N ILE A 41 1.37 3.98 -10.66
CA ILE A 41 1.60 3.09 -9.51
C ILE A 41 1.05 1.70 -9.79
N CYS A 42 -0.20 1.58 -10.25
CA CYS A 42 -0.80 0.28 -10.57
C CYS A 42 -0.06 -0.44 -11.70
N ARG A 43 0.41 0.30 -12.71
CA ARG A 43 1.24 -0.24 -13.80
C ARG A 43 2.56 -0.80 -13.28
N ARG A 44 3.23 -0.09 -12.35
CA ARG A 44 4.46 -0.56 -11.68
C ARG A 44 4.21 -1.75 -10.76
N MET A 45 3.11 -1.77 -10.00
CA MET A 45 2.74 -2.93 -9.19
C MET A 45 2.55 -4.20 -10.04
N SER A 46 1.95 -4.03 -11.22
CA SER A 46 1.62 -5.13 -12.15
C SER A 46 2.77 -5.55 -13.08
N SER A 47 3.95 -4.92 -13.00
CA SER A 47 5.02 -5.13 -13.98
C SER A 47 5.81 -6.42 -13.78
N SER A 48 5.60 -7.15 -12.68
CA SER A 48 6.36 -8.36 -12.35
C SER A 48 5.52 -9.32 -11.48
N ASN A 49 6.05 -9.73 -10.31
CA ASN A 49 5.43 -10.70 -9.41
C ASN A 49 4.82 -10.02 -8.16
N TYR A 50 4.33 -10.84 -7.24
CA TYR A 50 3.72 -10.38 -5.99
C TYR A 50 4.67 -9.53 -5.14
N GLU A 51 5.93 -9.93 -4.97
CA GLU A 51 6.90 -9.17 -4.17
C GLU A 51 7.20 -7.79 -4.78
N ASN A 52 7.22 -7.68 -6.10
CA ASN A 52 7.30 -6.38 -6.77
C ASN A 52 6.09 -5.50 -6.43
N ALA A 53 4.88 -6.05 -6.40
CA ALA A 53 3.70 -5.30 -6.02
C ALA A 53 3.78 -4.82 -4.56
N LEU A 54 4.27 -5.65 -3.64
CA LEU A 54 4.51 -5.25 -2.25
C LEU A 54 5.54 -4.13 -2.15
N GLN A 55 6.65 -4.26 -2.85
CA GLN A 55 7.72 -3.26 -2.84
C GLN A 55 7.23 -1.91 -3.39
N VAL A 56 6.55 -1.90 -4.53
CA VAL A 56 6.00 -0.65 -5.10
C VAL A 56 4.96 -0.04 -4.17
N PHE A 57 4.11 -0.86 -3.52
CA PHE A 57 3.15 -0.35 -2.56
C PHE A 57 3.83 0.28 -1.34
N ASP A 58 4.84 -0.39 -0.78
CA ASP A 58 5.60 0.10 0.38
C ASP A 58 6.42 1.37 0.04
N ASP A 59 7.06 1.42 -1.13
CA ASP A 59 7.77 2.60 -1.61
C ASP A 59 6.85 3.83 -1.72
N GLU A 60 5.59 3.63 -2.12
CA GLU A 60 4.62 4.72 -2.33
C GLU A 60 3.81 5.06 -1.07
N PHE A 61 3.49 4.08 -0.23
CA PHE A 61 2.54 4.25 0.88
C PHE A 61 3.06 3.77 2.23
N GLY A 62 4.32 3.34 2.31
CA GLY A 62 5.00 2.89 3.53
C GLY A 62 5.22 3.97 4.58
N ASP A 63 4.85 5.23 4.33
CA ASP A 63 4.74 6.26 5.37
C ASP A 63 3.36 6.28 6.04
N PHE A 64 2.35 5.67 5.41
CA PHE A 64 0.95 5.69 5.83
C PHE A 64 0.41 4.31 6.23
N ILE A 65 0.83 3.25 5.55
CA ILE A 65 0.37 1.87 5.75
C ILE A 65 1.56 0.93 6.03
N ASP A 66 1.45 0.07 7.04
CA ASP A 66 2.38 -1.05 7.27
C ASP A 66 1.87 -2.34 6.62
N LEU A 67 2.73 -3.03 5.87
CA LEU A 67 2.45 -4.38 5.38
C LEU A 67 2.97 -5.41 6.39
N VAL A 68 2.05 -6.19 6.98
CA VAL A 68 2.39 -7.14 8.05
C VAL A 68 2.13 -8.56 7.57
N ARG A 69 3.02 -9.49 7.95
CA ARG A 69 2.88 -10.93 7.74
C ARG A 69 2.73 -11.65 9.07
#